data_AF-A0AA47MLA3-F1
#
_entry.id   AF-A0AA47MLA3-F1
#
_cell.length_a   1.000
_cell.length_b   1.000
_cell.length_c   1.000
_cell.angle_alpha   90.00
_cell.angle_beta   90.00
_cell.angle_gamma   90.00
#
_symmetry.space_group_name_H-M   'P 1'
#
loop_
_entity.id
_entity.type
_entity.pdbx_description
1 polymer ?
#
loop_
_entity_poly.entity_id
_entity_poly.type
_entity_poly.pdbx_seq_one_letter_code
_entity_poly.pdbx_strand_id
1 'polypeptide(L)'
;MYIEHLVKVGKHFTYGQLNQTISQFTYLGSDANNKPCDGEKLGGHAAQNWCLLRLFPILVGDIIKNPLDDEVWQLCLKLREIVDLICAPKIHTNQVAYLKILIEEYIQLRTATFPENTLKPKYQYLVHYPELILRFGPH
;
A
#
# COMPACT_ATOMS: atom_id res chain seq x y z
N MET A 1 8.28 -3.97 -6.52
CA MET A 1 7.42 -3.64 -7.69
C MET A 1 7.06 -2.16 -7.67
N TYR A 2 6.18 -1.67 -6.79
CA TYR A 2 5.77 -0.24 -6.82
C TYR A 2 6.89 0.71 -6.40
N ILE A 3 7.51 0.50 -5.23
CA ILE A 3 8.64 1.34 -4.76
C ILE A 3 9.80 1.33 -5.77
N GLU A 4 10.11 0.16 -6.33
CA GLU A 4 11.13 0.04 -7.36
C GLU A 4 10.79 0.86 -8.62
N HIS A 5 9.53 0.89 -9.05
CA HIS A 5 9.09 1.70 -10.18
C HIS A 5 9.17 3.20 -9.87
N LEU A 6 8.73 3.62 -8.68
CA LEU A 6 8.81 5.02 -8.24
C LEU A 6 10.26 5.54 -8.19
N VAL A 7 11.22 4.66 -7.87
CA VAL A 7 12.64 4.97 -7.82
C VAL A 7 13.29 4.92 -9.22
N LYS A 8 13.12 3.82 -9.96
CA LYS A 8 13.86 3.58 -11.21
C LYS A 8 13.23 4.23 -12.44
N VAL A 9 11.90 4.23 -12.51
CA VAL A 9 11.14 4.72 -13.68
C VAL A 9 10.66 6.15 -13.42
N GLY A 10 9.87 6.35 -12.36
CA GLY A 10 9.33 7.67 -11.99
C GLY A 10 10.40 8.66 -11.50
N LYS A 11 11.54 8.15 -11.01
CA LYS A 11 12.67 8.95 -10.48
C LYS A 11 12.18 10.02 -9.48
N HIS A 12 11.23 9.68 -8.62
CA HIS A 12 10.72 10.58 -7.59
C HIS A 12 11.75 10.76 -6.49
N PHE A 13 12.33 9.65 -6.04
CA PHE A 13 13.33 9.60 -4.97
C PHE A 13 14.29 8.43 -5.17
N THR A 14 15.33 8.36 -4.34
CA THR A 14 16.32 7.27 -4.31
C THR A 14 16.12 6.37 -3.09
N TYR A 15 16.62 5.12 -3.14
CA TYR A 15 16.62 4.25 -1.97
C TYR A 15 17.35 4.87 -0.77
N GLY A 16 18.40 5.67 -1.00
CA GLY A 16 19.08 6.41 0.06
C GLY A 16 18.16 7.40 0.77
N GLN A 17 17.37 8.18 0.02
CA GLN A 17 16.38 9.11 0.58
C GLN A 17 15.27 8.38 1.33
N LEU A 18 14.77 7.27 0.79
CA LEU A 18 13.78 6.43 1.47
C LEU A 18 14.32 5.89 2.80
N ASN A 19 15.51 5.29 2.79
CA ASN A 19 16.15 4.73 3.98
C ASN A 19 16.45 5.81 5.03
N GLN A 20 16.88 7.00 4.58
CA GLN A 20 17.09 8.14 5.47
C GLN A 20 15.79 8.53 6.17
N THR A 21 14.69 8.65 5.43
CA THR A 21 13.40 9.05 6.00
C THR A 21 12.85 7.97 6.94
N ILE A 22 12.98 6.69 6.57
CA ILE A 22 12.67 5.56 7.45
C ILE A 22 13.50 5.62 8.75
N SER A 23 14.78 6.00 8.67
CA SER A 23 15.65 6.04 9.85
C SER A 23 15.35 7.22 10.77
N GLN A 24 15.04 8.39 10.19
CA GLN A 24 14.80 9.65 10.90
C GLN A 24 13.37 9.77 11.44
N PHE A 25 12.42 9.01 10.91
CA PHE A 25 11.03 9.04 11.38
C PHE A 25 10.93 8.58 12.84
N THR A 26 10.18 9.32 13.65
CA THR A 26 9.92 8.96 15.05
C THR A 26 8.72 8.00 15.11
N TYR A 27 9.00 6.72 15.29
CA TYR A 27 7.98 5.69 15.45
C TYR A 27 7.46 5.66 16.89
N LEU A 28 6.14 5.60 17.07
CA LEU A 28 5.49 5.55 18.37
C LEU A 28 4.71 4.25 18.55
N GLY A 29 4.58 3.80 19.80
CA GLY A 29 3.77 2.64 20.16
C GLY A 29 4.21 1.35 19.46
N SER A 30 3.24 0.63 18.86
CA SER A 30 3.47 -0.63 18.14
C SER A 30 4.45 -0.52 16.98
N ASP A 31 4.69 0.69 16.47
CA ASP A 31 5.48 0.92 15.26
C ASP A 31 6.98 0.89 15.56
N ALA A 32 7.37 1.23 16.79
CA ALA A 32 8.76 1.13 17.23
C ALA A 32 9.28 -0.31 17.16
N ASN A 33 8.42 -1.29 17.40
CA ASN A 33 8.74 -2.71 17.30
C ASN A 33 8.67 -3.25 15.87
N ASN A 34 8.04 -2.51 14.95
CA ASN A 34 7.80 -2.92 13.57
C ASN A 34 8.44 -1.94 12.57
N LYS A 35 9.58 -1.33 12.95
CA LYS A 35 10.31 -0.41 12.08
C LYS A 35 10.56 -1.08 10.71
N PRO A 36 10.23 -0.40 9.60
CA PRO A 36 10.50 -0.90 8.26
C PRO A 36 11.99 -1.26 8.10
N CYS A 37 12.26 -2.36 7.39
CA CYS A 37 13.63 -2.71 7.04
C CYS A 37 14.19 -1.68 6.06
N ASP A 38 15.44 -1.28 6.27
CA ASP A 38 16.19 -0.46 5.33
C ASP A 38 16.80 -1.34 4.22
N GLY A 39 16.81 -0.83 3.00
CA GLY A 39 17.44 -1.53 1.88
C GLY A 39 16.74 -1.36 0.54
N GLU A 40 17.42 -1.80 -0.52
CA GLU A 40 16.93 -1.71 -1.91
C GLU A 40 15.85 -2.74 -2.23
N LYS A 41 15.81 -3.83 -1.47
CA LYS A 41 14.73 -4.83 -1.53
C LYS A 41 13.86 -4.65 -0.30
N LEU A 42 12.54 -4.62 -0.52
CA LEU A 42 11.53 -4.72 0.54
C LEU A 42 11.66 -6.08 1.23
N GLY A 43 12.63 -6.18 2.13
CA GLY A 43 12.76 -7.25 3.10
C GLY A 43 11.97 -6.90 4.36
N GLY A 44 11.63 -7.91 5.15
CA GLY A 44 10.94 -7.74 6.43
C GLY A 44 9.71 -8.61 6.58
N HIS A 45 9.29 -8.77 7.84
CA HIS A 45 8.09 -9.51 8.19
C HIS A 45 6.82 -8.74 7.80
N ALA A 46 5.67 -9.43 7.77
CA ALA A 46 4.39 -8.84 7.36
C ALA A 46 4.06 -7.54 8.13
N ALA A 47 4.34 -7.51 9.44
CA ALA A 47 4.12 -6.32 10.28
C ALA A 47 5.00 -5.12 9.90
N GLN A 48 6.26 -5.35 9.50
CA GLN A 48 7.15 -4.29 9.02
C GLN A 48 6.72 -3.74 7.66
N ASN A 49 6.29 -4.63 6.76
CA ASN A 49 5.76 -4.23 5.45
C ASN A 49 4.44 -3.46 5.58
N TRP A 50 3.59 -3.83 6.54
CA TRP A 50 2.38 -3.10 6.86
C TRP A 50 2.68 -1.73 7.46
N CYS A 51 3.63 -1.65 8.40
CA CYS A 51 4.11 -0.40 8.98
C CYS A 51 4.62 0.54 7.88
N LEU A 52 5.45 0.02 6.97
CA LEU A 52 5.94 0.76 5.82
C LEU A 52 4.79 1.26 4.96
N LEU A 53 3.88 0.39 4.51
CA LEU A 53 2.75 0.76 3.66
C LEU A 53 1.89 1.85 4.30
N ARG A 54 1.60 1.73 5.60
CA ARG A 54 0.79 2.69 6.34
C ARG A 54 1.44 4.06 6.45
N LEU A 55 2.75 4.09 6.72
CA LEU A 55 3.54 5.32 6.86
C LEU A 55 4.06 5.86 5.53
N PHE A 56 3.99 5.09 4.45
CA PHE A 56 4.56 5.45 3.15
C PHE A 56 4.15 6.84 2.64
N PRO A 57 2.86 7.25 2.71
CA PRO A 57 2.45 8.60 2.30
C PRO A 57 3.10 9.71 3.13
N ILE A 58 3.40 9.43 4.40
CA ILE A 58 4.02 10.37 5.32
C ILE A 58 5.53 10.41 5.11
N LEU A 59 6.15 9.27 4.79
CA LEU A 59 7.59 9.14 4.62
C LEU A 59 8.10 9.72 3.30
N VAL A 60 7.32 9.63 2.22
CA VAL A 60 7.81 10.07 0.90
C VAL A 60 6.83 10.95 0.13
N GLY A 61 5.66 11.28 0.70
CA GLY A 61 4.63 12.03 -0.03
C GLY A 61 5.06 13.43 -0.45
N ASP A 62 5.95 14.07 0.30
CA ASP A 62 6.52 15.39 0.03
C ASP A 62 7.58 15.38 -1.10
N ILE A 63 8.17 14.22 -1.37
CA ILE A 63 9.19 14.03 -2.43
C ILE A 63 8.63 13.39 -3.70
N ILE A 64 7.33 13.06 -3.75
CA ILE A 64 6.66 12.63 -4.97
C ILE A 64 6.43 13.81 -5.91
N LYS A 65 6.84 13.62 -7.17
CA LYS A 65 6.63 14.58 -8.26
C LYS A 65 5.25 14.33 -8.86
N ASN A 66 4.46 15.38 -9.06
CA ASN A 66 3.11 15.32 -9.65
C ASN A 66 2.25 14.19 -9.04
N PRO A 67 2.01 14.20 -7.72
CA PRO A 67 1.36 13.08 -7.02
C PRO A 67 -0.05 12.77 -7.53
N LEU A 68 -0.75 13.74 -8.13
CA LEU A 68 -2.09 13.51 -8.68
C LEU A 68 -2.08 12.74 -10.02
N ASP A 69 -1.00 12.85 -10.78
CA ASP A 69 -0.88 12.28 -12.12
C ASP A 69 -0.08 10.97 -12.14
N ASP A 70 0.71 10.70 -11.09
CA ASP A 70 1.51 9.47 -11.02
C ASP A 70 0.66 8.25 -10.66
N GLU A 71 0.39 7.40 -11.64
CA GLU A 71 -0.46 6.22 -11.49
C GLU A 71 0.08 5.21 -10.47
N VAL A 72 1.40 5.05 -10.36
CA VAL A 72 2.02 4.11 -9.42
C VAL A 72 1.90 4.61 -7.98
N TRP A 73 2.00 5.93 -7.78
CA TRP A 73 1.71 6.56 -6.52
C TRP A 73 0.24 6.38 -6.13
N GLN A 74 -0.68 6.61 -7.05
CA GLN A 74 -2.11 6.36 -6.83
C GLN A 74 -2.38 4.89 -6.47
N LEU A 75 -1.69 3.94 -7.10
CA LEU A 75 -1.75 2.52 -6.72
C LEU A 75 -1.27 2.27 -5.28
N CYS A 76 -0.17 2.90 -4.86
CA CYS A 76 0.31 2.78 -3.48
C CYS A 76 -0.70 3.32 -2.47
N LEU A 77 -1.32 4.48 -2.75
CA LEU A 77 -2.34 5.09 -1.89
C LEU A 77 -3.59 4.20 -1.77
N LYS A 78 -4.11 3.72 -2.90
CA LYS A 78 -5.27 2.81 -2.92
C LYS A 78 -4.97 1.49 -2.19
N LEU A 79 -3.80 0.90 -2.40
CA LEU A 79 -3.40 -0.32 -1.68
C LEU A 79 -3.36 -0.10 -0.17
N ARG A 80 -2.81 1.03 0.28
CA ARG A 80 -2.80 1.40 1.70
C ARG A 80 -4.22 1.50 2.24
N GLU A 81 -5.12 2.18 1.55
CA GLU A 81 -6.52 2.34 1.96
C GLU A 81 -7.29 1.02 2.02
N ILE A 82 -7.11 0.14 1.03
CA ILE A 82 -7.68 -1.22 1.02
C ILE A 82 -7.21 -2.00 2.25
N VAL A 83 -5.90 -1.98 2.54
CA VAL A 83 -5.32 -2.70 3.68
C VAL A 83 -5.80 -2.11 5.01
N ASP A 84 -5.95 -0.79 5.10
CA ASP A 84 -6.46 -0.11 6.30
C ASP A 84 -7.92 -0.52 6.61
N LEU A 85 -8.76 -0.59 5.58
CA LEU A 85 -10.15 -1.05 5.71
C LEU A 85 -10.23 -2.54 6.07
N ILE A 86 -9.40 -3.39 5.46
CA ILE A 86 -9.37 -4.83 5.75
C ILE A 86 -8.90 -5.10 7.19
N CYS A 87 -7.91 -4.34 7.68
CA CYS A 87 -7.36 -4.49 9.02
C CYS A 87 -8.11 -3.67 10.09
N ALA A 88 -9.21 -3.01 9.74
CA ALA A 88 -9.97 -2.20 10.68
C ALA A 88 -10.66 -3.10 11.73
N PRO A 89 -10.58 -2.78 13.04
CA PRO A 89 -11.18 -3.59 14.09
C PRO A 89 -12.72 -3.63 14.02
N LYS A 90 -13.32 -2.64 13.34
CA LYS A 90 -14.74 -2.56 13.04
C LYS A 90 -14.89 -1.96 11.64
N ILE A 91 -15.77 -2.55 10.84
CA ILE A 91 -16.08 -2.07 9.50
C ILE A 91 -17.60 -2.05 9.31
N HIS A 92 -18.10 -0.92 8.84
CA HIS A 92 -19.52 -0.68 8.60
C HIS A 92 -19.92 -1.13 7.19
N THR A 93 -21.19 -1.45 6.95
CA THR A 93 -21.67 -1.93 5.65
C THR A 93 -21.40 -0.96 4.49
N ASN A 94 -21.47 0.35 4.74
CA ASN A 94 -21.09 1.38 3.77
C ASN A 94 -19.58 1.35 3.46
N GLN A 95 -18.72 1.09 4.45
CA GLN A 95 -17.28 0.92 4.25
C GLN A 95 -16.96 -0.36 3.50
N VAL A 96 -17.75 -1.43 3.67
CA VAL A 96 -17.61 -2.65 2.86
C VAL A 96 -17.97 -2.38 1.39
N ALA A 97 -19.06 -1.65 1.13
CA ALA A 97 -19.42 -1.27 -0.23
C ALA A 97 -18.33 -0.40 -0.87
N TYR A 98 -17.77 0.53 -0.10
CA TYR A 98 -16.64 1.36 -0.53
C TYR A 98 -15.37 0.53 -0.80
N LEU A 99 -15.04 -0.43 0.08
CA LEU A 99 -13.92 -1.35 -0.12
C LEU A 99 -14.03 -2.11 -1.45
N LYS A 100 -15.25 -2.53 -1.84
CA LYS A 100 -15.47 -3.19 -3.12
C LYS A 100 -15.10 -2.27 -4.30
N ILE A 101 -15.57 -1.02 -4.27
CA ILE A 101 -15.26 -0.02 -5.31
C ILE A 101 -13.75 0.24 -5.37
N LEU A 102 -13.11 0.44 -4.21
CA LEU A 102 -11.66 0.66 -4.14
C LEU A 102 -10.85 -0.51 -4.73
N ILE A 103 -11.26 -1.75 -4.45
CA ILE A 103 -10.59 -2.94 -5.01
C ILE A 103 -10.75 -2.99 -6.53
N GLU A 104 -11.94 -2.71 -7.05
CA GLU A 104 -12.20 -2.67 -8.50
C GLU A 104 -11.35 -1.60 -9.18
N GLU A 105 -11.34 -0.37 -8.66
CA GLU A 105 -10.51 0.73 -9.17
C GLU A 105 -9.01 0.39 -9.13
N TYR A 106 -8.55 -0.20 -8.02
CA TYR A 106 -7.16 -0.61 -7.87
C TYR A 106 -6.76 -1.67 -8.91
N ILE A 107 -7.62 -2.66 -9.15
CA ILE A 107 -7.36 -3.70 -10.16
C ILE A 107 -7.33 -3.11 -11.57
N GLN A 108 -8.27 -2.22 -11.89
CA GLN A 108 -8.32 -1.54 -13.18
C GLN A 108 -7.05 -0.72 -13.42
N LEU A 109 -6.71 0.17 -12.48
CA LEU A 109 -5.50 1.00 -12.56
C LEU A 109 -4.24 0.13 -12.65
N ARG A 110 -4.13 -0.92 -11.84
CA ARG A 110 -2.97 -1.81 -11.86
C ARG A 110 -2.79 -2.49 -13.21
N THR A 111 -3.90 -2.91 -13.83
CA THR A 111 -3.88 -3.59 -15.12
C THR A 111 -3.51 -2.61 -16.24
N ALA A 112 -3.96 -1.36 -16.15
CA ALA A 112 -3.59 -0.31 -17.09
C ALA A 112 -2.10 0.08 -16.98
N THR A 113 -1.59 0.26 -15.76
CA THR A 113 -0.20 0.69 -15.50
C THR A 113 0.82 -0.44 -15.72
N PHE A 114 0.43 -1.71 -15.53
CA PHE A 114 1.31 -2.88 -15.70
C PHE A 114 0.66 -3.98 -16.56
N PRO A 115 0.43 -3.72 -17.86
CA PRO A 115 -0.31 -4.64 -18.74
C PRO A 115 0.40 -5.98 -18.94
N GLU A 116 1.74 -6.00 -18.86
CA GLU A 116 2.56 -7.21 -19.00
C GLU A 116 2.61 -8.07 -17.73
N ASN A 117 2.11 -7.56 -16.60
CA ASN A 117 2.13 -8.26 -15.32
C ASN A 117 0.76 -8.88 -14.99
N THR A 118 0.58 -10.14 -15.39
CA THR A 118 -0.61 -10.93 -15.07
C THR A 118 -0.99 -10.78 -13.59
N LEU A 119 -2.27 -10.48 -13.34
CA LEU A 119 -2.84 -10.42 -12.00
C LEU A 119 -2.58 -11.77 -11.30
N LYS A 120 -1.80 -11.75 -10.23
CA LYS A 120 -1.55 -12.94 -9.41
C LYS A 120 -2.87 -13.45 -8.79
N PRO A 121 -3.00 -14.76 -8.52
CA PRO A 121 -4.21 -15.34 -7.89
C PRO A 121 -4.63 -14.64 -6.59
N LYS A 122 -3.67 -14.05 -5.85
CA LYS A 122 -3.92 -13.25 -4.64
C LYS A 122 -4.91 -12.09 -4.85
N TYR A 123 -5.01 -11.54 -6.06
CA TYR A 123 -5.97 -10.47 -6.38
C TYR A 123 -7.40 -10.98 -6.55
N GLN A 124 -7.59 -12.23 -7.00
CA GLN A 124 -8.92 -12.84 -7.05
C GLN A 124 -9.48 -13.06 -5.64
N TYR A 125 -8.63 -13.41 -4.67
CA TYR A 125 -9.04 -13.49 -3.27
C TYR A 125 -9.43 -12.13 -2.68
N LEU A 126 -8.72 -11.05 -3.05
CA LEU A 126 -9.02 -9.68 -2.63
C LEU A 126 -10.46 -9.26 -2.98
N VAL A 127 -10.94 -9.61 -4.17
CA VAL A 127 -12.32 -9.32 -4.62
C VAL A 127 -13.38 -9.95 -3.69
N HIS A 128 -13.05 -11.05 -3.01
CA HIS A 128 -13.97 -11.73 -2.09
C HIS A 128 -13.92 -11.20 -0.64
N TYR A 129 -12.94 -10.36 -0.27
CA TYR A 129 -12.83 -9.83 1.09
C TYR A 129 -14.09 -9.07 1.55
N PRO A 130 -14.74 -8.21 0.75
CA PRO A 130 -15.98 -7.56 1.14
C PRO A 130 -17.08 -8.55 1.56
N GLU A 131 -17.23 -9.65 0.81
CA GLU A 131 -18.24 -10.67 1.08
C GLU A 131 -17.90 -11.52 2.30
N LEU A 132 -16.61 -11.86 2.47
CA LEU A 132 -16.12 -12.57 3.65
C LEU A 132 -16.30 -11.75 4.93
N ILE A 133 -16.00 -10.45 4.88
CA ILE A 133 -16.19 -9.51 6.00
C ILE A 133 -17.67 -9.41 6.40
N LEU A 134 -18.59 -9.32 5.44
CA LEU A 134 -20.03 -9.29 5.75
C LEU A 134 -20.52 -10.60 6.37
N ARG A 135 -19.93 -11.72 5.97
CA ARG A 135 -20.37 -13.06 6.38
C ARG A 135 -19.76 -13.53 7.70
N PHE A 136 -18.53 -13.11 8.01
CA PHE A 136 -17.78 -13.61 9.16
C PHE A 136 -17.27 -12.50 10.11
N GLY A 137 -17.46 -11.23 9.75
CA GLY A 137 -16.89 -10.09 10.46
C GLY A 137 -15.47 -9.75 10.00
N PRO A 138 -14.91 -8.60 10.42
CA PRO A 138 -13.50 -8.29 10.23
C PRO A 138 -12.63 -9.31 10.98
N HIS A 139 -11.58 -9.82 10.33
CA HIS A 139 -10.63 -10.80 10.88
C HIS A 139 -9.51 -10.14 11.68
#